data_AF-A0A962C368-F1
#
_entry.id   AF-A0A962C368-F1
#
_cell.length_a   1.000
_cell.length_b   1.000
_cell.length_c   1.000
_cell.angle_alpha   90.00
_cell.angle_beta   90.00
_cell.angle_gamma   90.00
#
_symmetry.space_group_name_H-M   'P 1'
#
loop_
_entity.id
_entity.type
_entity.pdbx_description
1 polymer ?
#
loop_
_entity_poly.entity_id
_entity_poly.type
_entity_poly.pdbx_seq_one_letter_code
_entity_poly.pdbx_strand_id
1 'polypeptide(L)'
;FDIDFCMDKRDRVIEYVAAKYGRDHVSQIITFGTMAAKAVLRDSGRVLGMPYGQVDRIAKLIPMRPLDLSLGDVLGRSEKSRKEPDRVVAEFRELYETDDAVHDLVDLALKLEDLTRNAGKHAGGVVIAPGPLTDYAPLYSEAGGDGVVTQFDKDDVEKVGLVKFDFLGLRTLTIIDWTVKAINERRAKTGEAALDISQLPLDDEAVYALFKRAQTIAVFQFESRGMQGMLKDAKPDRFEDLIALGALYRPGPMDLIPSYCKRKHGSEAIEYPDQRVEPVLRETYGIMVYQEQVMQMAQIVGGYSLGGADLLRRAMGKKKVEEMARHRAIFREGAAKNGVDERMADAVFDTMEKFAGYGFNKSHAAAYALVSYQTAWLKTHYSAEFMAAVLSADMDNTDKVVNLLGEARALGLEVLPPDINSSGYKFRALDPADRATASKTIRYGLGAIKGVGEGAIDNVVQARERSGAFRDLGDFCVRVDAQKINKRTLEALILSGSMDALAKNRASLLAQLPEAMRAAEQLARDALAGQNDMFGSSSPAAAPLELVEVDDWPAERRLAGERDTLGHYLSGHPTDAWRELLARVTTCPVGELGRLYKPQEGRGRY
;
A
#
# COMPACT_ATOMS: atom_id res chain seq x y z
N PHE A 1 -4.85 -22.48 0.69
CA PHE A 1 -4.59 -21.78 1.95
C PHE A 1 -3.69 -20.62 1.64
N ASP A 2 -4.03 -19.46 2.18
CA ASP A 2 -3.37 -18.20 1.84
C ASP A 2 -2.72 -17.67 3.12
N ILE A 3 -1.42 -17.41 3.07
CA ILE A 3 -0.61 -17.06 4.23
C ILE A 3 0.18 -15.79 3.89
N ASP A 4 -0.02 -14.76 4.72
CA ASP A 4 0.67 -13.49 4.60
C ASP A 4 2.02 -13.53 5.33
N PHE A 5 3.08 -13.12 4.64
CA PHE A 5 4.44 -12.99 5.17
C PHE A 5 4.93 -11.54 5.05
N CYS A 6 5.91 -11.17 5.88
CA CYS A 6 6.73 -9.99 5.64
C CYS A 6 7.36 -10.09 4.24
N MET A 7 7.23 -9.03 3.44
CA MET A 7 7.66 -8.99 2.05
C MET A 7 9.14 -9.35 1.89
N ASP A 8 10.01 -8.77 2.74
CA ASP A 8 11.47 -8.97 2.71
C ASP A 8 11.89 -10.41 3.03
N LYS A 9 11.06 -11.17 3.75
CA LYS A 9 11.38 -12.50 4.26
C LYS A 9 10.60 -13.61 3.56
N ARG A 10 9.65 -13.27 2.69
CA ARG A 10 8.81 -14.23 1.95
C ARG A 10 9.67 -15.23 1.17
N ASP A 11 10.65 -14.75 0.43
CA ASP A 11 11.48 -15.62 -0.43
C ASP A 11 12.32 -16.60 0.40
N ARG A 12 12.67 -16.26 1.65
CA ARG A 12 13.33 -17.19 2.58
C ARG A 12 12.43 -18.36 2.97
N VAL A 13 11.11 -18.14 3.05
CA VAL A 13 10.14 -19.21 3.34
C VAL A 13 10.01 -20.12 2.13
N ILE A 14 9.97 -19.56 0.92
CA ILE A 14 9.96 -20.34 -0.33
C ILE A 14 11.22 -21.20 -0.42
N GLU A 15 12.39 -20.62 -0.12
CA GLU A 15 13.66 -21.34 -0.13
C GLU A 15 13.69 -22.46 0.92
N TYR A 16 13.17 -22.20 2.13
CA TYR A 16 13.03 -23.23 3.16
C TYR A 16 12.13 -24.39 2.71
N VAL A 17 10.97 -24.10 2.10
CA VAL A 17 10.03 -25.13 1.62
C VAL A 17 10.67 -25.96 0.50
N ALA A 18 11.36 -25.31 -0.43
CA ALA A 18 12.10 -25.99 -1.49
C ALA A 18 13.23 -26.88 -0.95
N ALA A 19 14.01 -26.39 0.03
CA ALA A 19 15.05 -27.19 0.67
C ALA A 19 14.48 -28.38 1.47
N LYS A 20 13.30 -28.22 2.09
CA LYS A 20 12.67 -29.24 2.93
C LYS A 20 12.03 -30.37 2.13
N TYR A 21 11.33 -30.05 1.04
CA TYR A 21 10.56 -31.03 0.27
C TYR A 21 11.25 -31.48 -1.02
N GLY A 22 12.35 -30.83 -1.42
CA GLY A 22 13.04 -31.07 -2.69
C GLY A 22 12.83 -29.92 -3.66
N ARG A 23 13.92 -29.43 -4.27
CA ARG A 23 13.89 -28.25 -5.16
C ARG A 23 13.11 -28.51 -6.45
N ASP A 24 13.04 -29.77 -6.86
CA ASP A 24 12.28 -30.29 -8.01
C ASP A 24 10.80 -30.62 -7.67
N HIS A 25 10.42 -30.62 -6.39
CA HIS A 25 9.05 -30.87 -5.92
C HIS A 25 8.26 -29.58 -5.66
N VAL A 26 8.96 -28.44 -5.61
CA VAL A 26 8.41 -27.14 -5.25
C VAL A 26 8.71 -26.13 -6.35
N SER A 27 7.69 -25.42 -6.81
CA SER A 27 7.83 -24.38 -7.81
C SER A 27 6.80 -23.29 -7.61
N GLN A 28 7.00 -22.16 -8.25
CA GLN A 28 6.00 -21.09 -8.27
C GLN A 28 5.06 -21.27 -9.45
N ILE A 29 3.86 -20.71 -9.35
CA ILE A 29 2.83 -20.84 -10.38
C ILE A 29 3.03 -19.76 -11.43
N ILE A 30 2.90 -20.07 -12.72
CA ILE A 30 2.91 -19.06 -13.78
C ILE A 30 1.63 -18.22 -13.72
N THR A 31 1.77 -16.96 -14.11
CA THR A 31 0.64 -16.08 -14.43
C THR A 31 0.78 -15.63 -15.86
N PHE A 32 -0.31 -15.68 -16.60
CA PHE A 32 -0.38 -15.13 -17.94
C PHE A 32 -0.89 -13.69 -17.86
N GLY A 33 -0.04 -12.74 -18.27
CA GLY A 33 -0.46 -11.36 -18.43
C GLY A 33 -1.32 -11.25 -19.69
N THR A 34 -2.59 -10.88 -19.54
CA THR A 34 -3.49 -10.67 -20.68
C THR A 34 -3.50 -9.20 -21.11
N MET A 35 -3.90 -8.96 -22.35
CA MET A 35 -4.01 -7.61 -22.91
C MET A 35 -5.29 -6.91 -22.42
N ALA A 36 -5.17 -6.22 -21.28
CA ALA A 36 -6.26 -5.41 -20.72
C ALA A 36 -6.61 -4.18 -21.58
N ALA A 37 -7.86 -3.74 -21.54
CA ALA A 37 -8.45 -2.68 -22.38
C ALA A 37 -7.54 -1.45 -22.65
N LYS A 38 -6.96 -0.86 -21.59
CA LYS A 38 -6.05 0.30 -21.74
C LYS A 38 -4.69 -0.06 -22.34
N ALA A 39 -4.15 -1.22 -21.98
CA ALA A 39 -2.84 -1.66 -22.45
C ALA A 39 -2.91 -2.06 -23.93
N VAL A 40 -3.97 -2.79 -24.32
CA VAL A 40 -4.18 -3.21 -25.71
C VAL A 40 -4.36 -2.02 -26.66
N LEU A 41 -5.03 -0.95 -26.22
CA LEU A 41 -5.10 0.31 -27.00
C LEU A 41 -3.73 0.94 -27.21
N ARG A 42 -2.92 1.05 -26.15
CA ARG A 42 -1.56 1.63 -26.26
C ARG A 42 -0.64 0.80 -27.15
N ASP A 43 -0.70 -0.52 -27.02
CA ASP A 43 0.11 -1.42 -27.84
C ASP A 43 -0.35 -1.40 -29.31
N SER A 44 -1.66 -1.43 -29.57
CA SER A 44 -2.24 -1.33 -30.92
C SER A 44 -1.89 0.00 -31.59
N GLY A 45 -2.02 1.12 -30.87
CA GLY A 45 -1.69 2.44 -31.39
C GLY A 45 -0.21 2.59 -31.73
N ARG A 46 0.69 1.97 -30.95
CA ARG A 46 2.13 1.93 -31.29
C ARG A 46 2.38 1.15 -32.59
N VAL A 47 1.68 0.04 -32.82
CA VAL A 47 1.82 -0.76 -34.05
C VAL A 47 1.27 0.01 -35.27
N LEU A 48 0.18 0.76 -35.08
CA LEU A 48 -0.41 1.63 -36.09
C LEU A 48 0.39 2.93 -36.34
N GLY A 49 1.49 3.16 -35.60
CA GLY A 49 2.32 4.36 -35.76
C GLY A 49 1.69 5.65 -35.20
N MET A 50 0.68 5.55 -34.33
CA MET A 50 0.01 6.71 -33.75
C MET A 50 0.88 7.39 -32.67
N PRO A 51 0.84 8.72 -32.53
CA PRO A 51 1.55 9.43 -31.47
C PRO A 51 1.10 9.00 -30.06
N TYR A 52 2.06 8.73 -29.16
CA TYR A 52 1.78 8.27 -27.78
C TYR A 52 0.78 9.17 -27.04
N GLY A 53 0.92 10.49 -27.17
CA GLY A 53 0.04 11.45 -26.50
C GLY A 53 -1.43 11.36 -26.96
N GLN A 54 -1.68 11.00 -28.22
CA GLN A 54 -3.04 10.80 -28.73
C GLN A 54 -3.65 9.52 -28.14
N VAL A 55 -2.92 8.41 -28.22
CA VAL A 55 -3.38 7.10 -27.73
C VAL A 55 -3.57 7.09 -26.21
N ASP A 56 -2.67 7.75 -25.47
CA ASP A 56 -2.78 7.86 -24.01
C ASP A 56 -4.00 8.68 -23.57
N ARG A 57 -4.40 9.71 -24.33
CA ARG A 57 -5.66 10.44 -24.08
C ARG A 57 -6.87 9.52 -24.24
N ILE A 58 -6.92 8.76 -25.33
CA ILE A 58 -8.03 7.82 -25.61
C ILE A 58 -8.09 6.73 -24.53
N ALA A 59 -6.95 6.13 -24.17
CA ALA A 59 -6.89 5.11 -23.12
C ALA A 59 -7.29 5.64 -21.73
N LYS A 60 -7.11 6.93 -21.45
CA LYS A 60 -7.52 7.58 -20.20
C LYS A 60 -9.03 7.81 -20.09
N LEU A 61 -9.78 7.82 -21.20
CA LEU A 61 -11.24 7.91 -21.18
C LEU A 61 -11.88 6.67 -20.53
N ILE A 62 -11.23 5.52 -20.64
CA ILE A 62 -11.70 4.28 -20.00
C ILE A 62 -11.59 4.46 -18.47
N PRO A 63 -12.69 4.30 -17.70
CA PRO A 63 -12.67 4.36 -16.25
C PRO A 63 -11.70 3.35 -15.62
N MET A 64 -11.18 3.67 -14.43
CA MET A 64 -10.37 2.73 -13.65
C MET A 64 -11.23 1.69 -12.89
N ARG A 65 -12.53 1.94 -12.79
CA ARG A 65 -13.50 1.04 -12.17
C ARG A 65 -14.76 0.96 -13.03
N PRO A 66 -15.39 -0.22 -13.14
CA PRO A 66 -14.97 -1.50 -12.54
C PRO A 66 -13.67 -2.06 -13.15
N LEU A 67 -12.95 -2.92 -12.42
CA LEU A 67 -11.63 -3.44 -12.85
C LEU A 67 -11.74 -4.42 -14.02
N ASP A 68 -12.92 -4.99 -14.23
CA ASP A 68 -13.24 -5.95 -15.29
C ASP A 68 -13.81 -5.30 -16.55
N LEU A 69 -13.63 -3.97 -16.70
CA LEU A 69 -14.18 -3.22 -17.82
C LEU A 69 -13.43 -3.55 -19.12
N SER A 70 -14.16 -4.10 -20.09
CA SER A 70 -13.69 -4.44 -21.43
C SER A 70 -13.96 -3.32 -22.43
N LEU A 71 -13.26 -3.31 -23.57
CA LEU A 71 -13.55 -2.40 -24.68
C LEU A 71 -14.99 -2.59 -25.20
N GLY A 72 -15.48 -3.83 -25.19
CA GLY A 72 -16.87 -4.14 -25.52
C GLY A 72 -17.88 -3.48 -24.57
N ASP A 73 -17.57 -3.39 -23.28
CA ASP A 73 -18.40 -2.69 -22.29
C ASP A 73 -18.42 -1.18 -22.55
N VAL A 74 -17.24 -0.59 -22.76
CA VAL A 74 -17.05 0.86 -22.98
C VAL A 74 -17.81 1.33 -24.22
N LEU A 75 -17.86 0.50 -25.26
CA LEU A 75 -18.61 0.75 -26.49
C LEU A 75 -20.12 0.43 -26.40
N GLY A 76 -20.59 -0.18 -25.30
CA GLY A 76 -21.99 -0.59 -25.16
C GLY A 76 -22.37 -1.82 -25.97
N ARG A 77 -21.39 -2.63 -26.40
CA ARG A 77 -21.59 -3.82 -27.26
C ARG A 77 -21.73 -5.12 -26.46
N SER A 78 -21.33 -5.14 -25.19
CA SER A 78 -21.39 -6.35 -24.35
C SER A 78 -22.76 -6.56 -23.70
N GLU A 79 -23.02 -7.78 -23.21
CA GLU A 79 -24.21 -8.04 -22.39
C GLU A 79 -24.17 -7.31 -21.03
N LYS A 80 -22.98 -7.12 -20.46
CA LYS A 80 -22.82 -6.42 -19.17
C LYS A 80 -23.19 -4.95 -19.31
N SER A 81 -22.75 -4.26 -20.37
CA SER A 81 -23.11 -2.86 -20.61
C SER A 81 -24.61 -2.66 -20.89
N ARG A 82 -25.32 -3.68 -21.38
CA ARG A 82 -26.78 -3.62 -21.54
C ARG A 82 -27.53 -3.69 -20.21
N LYS A 83 -26.98 -4.41 -19.22
CA LYS A 83 -27.54 -4.53 -17.87
C LYS A 83 -27.12 -3.36 -16.98
N GLU A 84 -25.92 -2.82 -17.20
CA GLU A 84 -25.31 -1.74 -16.44
C GLU A 84 -24.88 -0.61 -17.40
N PRO A 85 -25.78 0.34 -17.73
CA PRO A 85 -25.51 1.41 -18.68
C PRO A 85 -24.32 2.30 -18.31
N ASP A 86 -24.00 2.42 -17.01
CA ASP A 86 -22.86 3.20 -16.50
C ASP A 86 -21.49 2.67 -16.94
N ARG A 87 -21.42 1.46 -17.52
CA ARG A 87 -20.20 0.92 -18.12
C ARG A 87 -19.85 1.55 -19.47
N VAL A 88 -20.82 2.20 -20.12
CA VAL A 88 -20.65 2.82 -21.44
C VAL A 88 -20.05 4.21 -21.29
N VAL A 89 -19.01 4.50 -22.07
CA VAL A 89 -18.36 5.82 -22.05
C VAL A 89 -18.74 6.57 -23.32
N ALA A 90 -19.67 7.52 -23.20
CA ALA A 90 -20.21 8.25 -24.34
C ALA A 90 -19.13 8.92 -25.20
N GLU A 91 -18.17 9.60 -24.57
CA GLU A 91 -17.04 10.27 -25.27
C GLU A 91 -16.16 9.28 -26.04
N PHE A 92 -15.88 8.10 -25.46
CA PHE A 92 -15.09 7.07 -26.14
C PHE A 92 -15.83 6.51 -27.35
N ARG A 93 -17.15 6.29 -27.20
CA ARG A 93 -18.00 5.80 -28.29
C ARG A 93 -18.14 6.83 -29.41
N GLU A 94 -18.29 8.10 -29.08
CA GLU A 94 -18.36 9.19 -30.06
C GLU A 94 -17.06 9.28 -30.86
N LEU A 95 -15.89 9.23 -30.21
CA LEU A 95 -14.60 9.19 -30.92
C LEU A 95 -14.48 7.98 -31.84
N TYR A 96 -14.96 6.80 -31.41
CA TYR A 96 -14.97 5.60 -32.24
C TYR A 96 -15.90 5.71 -33.47
N GLU A 97 -16.99 6.49 -33.37
CA GLU A 97 -17.95 6.69 -34.46
C GLU A 97 -17.55 7.86 -35.40
N THR A 98 -16.68 8.78 -34.95
CA THR A 98 -16.38 10.04 -35.66
C THR A 98 -14.95 10.14 -36.21
N ASP A 99 -13.98 9.45 -35.62
CA ASP A 99 -12.57 9.49 -36.04
C ASP A 99 -12.15 8.13 -36.61
N ASP A 100 -11.90 8.06 -37.91
CA ASP A 100 -11.50 6.84 -38.64
C ASP A 100 -10.23 6.20 -38.05
N ALA A 101 -9.26 7.00 -37.59
CA ALA A 101 -8.04 6.47 -36.99
C ALA A 101 -8.30 5.84 -35.62
N VAL A 102 -9.25 6.38 -34.86
CA VAL A 102 -9.70 5.78 -33.59
C VAL A 102 -10.53 4.53 -33.86
N HIS A 103 -11.34 4.53 -34.91
CA HIS A 103 -12.11 3.37 -35.33
C HIS A 103 -11.20 2.16 -35.59
N ASP A 104 -10.19 2.31 -36.45
CA ASP A 104 -9.22 1.27 -36.79
C ASP A 104 -8.44 0.80 -35.56
N LEU A 105 -8.04 1.73 -34.70
CA LEU A 105 -7.35 1.44 -33.45
C LEU A 105 -8.18 0.52 -32.54
N VAL A 106 -9.45 0.87 -32.32
CA VAL A 106 -10.34 0.15 -31.41
C VAL A 106 -10.74 -1.19 -32.00
N ASP A 107 -11.00 -1.28 -33.31
CA ASP A 107 -11.33 -2.54 -33.98
C ASP A 107 -10.17 -3.55 -33.93
N LEU A 108 -8.93 -3.08 -34.07
CA LEU A 108 -7.76 -3.91 -33.84
C LEU A 108 -7.64 -4.32 -32.38
N ALA A 109 -7.80 -3.37 -31.46
CA ALA A 109 -7.69 -3.63 -30.03
C ALA A 109 -8.75 -4.61 -29.52
N LEU A 110 -9.99 -4.56 -30.02
CA LEU A 110 -11.07 -5.50 -29.70
C LEU A 110 -10.73 -6.95 -30.08
N LYS A 111 -9.99 -7.16 -31.17
CA LYS A 111 -9.56 -8.50 -31.60
C LYS A 111 -8.41 -9.05 -30.77
N LEU A 112 -7.66 -8.16 -30.10
CA LEU A 112 -6.49 -8.49 -29.31
C LEU A 112 -6.77 -8.50 -27.79
N GLU A 113 -7.89 -7.92 -27.37
CA GLU A 113 -8.28 -7.87 -25.95
C GLU A 113 -8.36 -9.28 -25.37
N ASP A 114 -7.86 -9.43 -24.13
CA ASP A 114 -7.82 -10.68 -23.37
C ASP A 114 -6.90 -11.79 -23.93
N LEU A 115 -6.22 -11.56 -25.06
CA LEU A 115 -5.18 -12.48 -25.50
C LEU A 115 -3.99 -12.45 -24.54
N THR A 116 -3.36 -13.61 -24.36
CA THR A 116 -2.16 -13.76 -23.53
C THR A 116 -0.97 -13.07 -24.19
N ARG A 117 -0.29 -12.21 -23.45
CA ARG A 117 0.85 -11.41 -23.91
C ARG A 117 2.18 -11.98 -23.46
N ASN A 118 2.30 -12.31 -22.17
CA ASN A 118 3.56 -12.73 -21.58
C ASN A 118 3.35 -13.72 -20.43
N ALA A 119 4.36 -14.56 -20.24
CA ALA A 119 4.54 -15.33 -19.02
C ALA A 119 5.09 -14.41 -17.93
N GLY A 120 4.53 -14.52 -16.74
CA GLY A 120 5.02 -13.90 -15.52
C GLY A 120 4.90 -14.88 -14.37
N LYS A 121 5.34 -14.45 -13.20
CA LYS A 121 5.37 -15.28 -11.99
C LYS A 121 4.25 -14.88 -11.03
N HIS A 122 3.48 -15.84 -10.53
CA HIS A 122 2.42 -15.56 -9.56
C HIS A 122 3.03 -14.93 -8.30
N ALA A 123 2.57 -13.72 -7.97
CA ALA A 123 3.09 -12.95 -6.84
C ALA A 123 2.92 -13.67 -5.49
N GLY A 124 2.05 -14.68 -5.39
CA GLY A 124 1.87 -15.50 -4.19
C GLY A 124 2.03 -17.01 -4.40
N GLY A 125 1.92 -17.51 -5.62
CA GLY A 125 1.48 -18.89 -5.85
C GLY A 125 2.65 -19.85 -5.80
N VAL A 126 2.59 -20.82 -4.89
CA VAL A 126 3.56 -21.90 -4.71
C VAL A 126 2.83 -23.22 -4.79
N VAL A 127 3.38 -24.16 -5.57
CA VAL A 127 2.90 -25.53 -5.66
C VAL A 127 3.87 -26.46 -4.94
N ILE A 128 3.32 -27.46 -4.24
CA ILE A 128 4.09 -28.52 -3.60
C ILE A 128 3.53 -29.86 -4.09
N ALA A 129 4.36 -30.62 -4.80
CA ALA A 129 4.03 -31.95 -5.30
C ALA A 129 4.58 -33.05 -4.37
N PRO A 130 3.98 -34.26 -4.37
CA PRO A 130 4.49 -35.39 -3.60
C PRO A 130 5.71 -36.07 -4.26
N GLY A 131 6.02 -35.71 -5.51
CA GLY A 131 7.16 -36.17 -6.30
C GLY A 131 7.70 -35.03 -7.19
N PRO A 132 8.61 -35.31 -8.13
CA PRO A 132 9.10 -34.32 -9.10
C PRO A 132 7.95 -33.66 -9.85
N LEU A 133 7.97 -32.33 -9.94
CA LEU A 133 6.89 -31.57 -10.58
C LEU A 133 6.70 -31.93 -12.06
N THR A 134 7.77 -32.36 -12.72
CA THR A 134 7.77 -32.79 -14.13
C THR A 134 6.85 -33.99 -14.39
N ASP A 135 6.51 -34.77 -13.36
CA ASP A 135 5.60 -35.90 -13.48
C ASP A 135 4.12 -35.45 -13.53
N TYR A 136 3.85 -34.21 -13.13
CA TYR A 136 2.50 -33.67 -12.99
C TYR A 136 2.22 -32.48 -13.92
N ALA A 137 3.22 -31.62 -14.14
CA ALA A 137 3.07 -30.40 -14.93
C ALA A 137 4.38 -30.06 -15.68
N PRO A 138 4.29 -29.54 -16.92
CA PRO A 138 5.45 -28.96 -17.57
C PRO A 138 5.92 -27.70 -16.85
N LEU A 139 7.22 -27.42 -16.92
CA LEU A 139 7.85 -26.27 -16.27
C LEU A 139 8.30 -25.23 -17.31
N TYR A 140 8.31 -23.96 -16.91
CA TYR A 140 8.87 -22.84 -17.66
C TYR A 140 9.99 -22.22 -16.84
N SER A 141 11.06 -21.79 -17.50
CA SER A 141 12.16 -21.03 -16.88
C SER A 141 12.57 -19.89 -17.80
N GLU A 142 13.12 -18.83 -17.23
CA GLU A 142 13.69 -17.74 -18.01
C GLU A 142 15.02 -18.18 -18.66
N ALA A 143 15.48 -17.38 -19.63
CA ALA A 143 16.78 -17.60 -20.24
C ALA A 143 17.89 -17.51 -19.17
N GLY A 144 18.61 -18.61 -18.94
CA GLY A 144 19.56 -18.74 -17.84
C GLY A 144 19.17 -19.79 -16.79
N GLY A 145 17.95 -20.33 -16.85
CA GLY A 145 17.49 -21.43 -15.98
C GLY A 145 16.96 -20.98 -14.61
N ASP A 146 16.96 -19.68 -14.34
CA ASP A 146 16.34 -19.10 -13.16
C ASP A 146 14.81 -18.98 -13.30
N GLY A 147 14.15 -18.76 -12.16
CA GLY A 147 12.73 -18.41 -12.15
C GLY A 147 11.80 -19.55 -12.59
N VAL A 148 12.15 -20.80 -12.28
CA VAL A 148 11.32 -21.98 -12.62
C VAL A 148 9.90 -21.82 -12.06
N VAL A 149 8.91 -21.98 -12.94
CA VAL A 149 7.47 -21.96 -12.64
C VAL A 149 6.73 -23.10 -13.36
N THR A 150 5.54 -23.46 -12.90
CA THR A 150 4.64 -24.38 -13.63
C THR A 150 4.14 -23.73 -14.92
N GLN A 151 3.92 -24.46 -16.01
CA GLN A 151 3.26 -23.89 -17.21
C GLN A 151 1.73 -23.83 -17.08
N PHE A 152 1.15 -24.61 -16.17
CA PHE A 152 -0.26 -24.50 -15.82
C PHE A 152 -0.50 -23.31 -14.89
N ASP A 153 -1.59 -22.58 -15.14
CA ASP A 153 -2.02 -21.47 -14.31
C ASP A 153 -2.62 -21.95 -12.97
N LYS A 154 -3.09 -20.99 -12.16
CA LYS A 154 -3.63 -21.29 -10.83
C LYS A 154 -4.79 -22.30 -10.83
N ASP A 155 -5.66 -22.27 -11.85
CA ASP A 155 -6.88 -23.05 -11.87
C ASP A 155 -6.58 -24.44 -12.45
N ASP A 156 -5.68 -24.52 -13.43
CA ASP A 156 -5.29 -25.79 -14.05
C ASP A 156 -4.37 -26.61 -13.14
N VAL A 157 -3.47 -25.98 -12.37
CA VAL A 157 -2.67 -26.68 -11.34
C VAL A 157 -3.56 -27.36 -10.31
N GLU A 158 -4.62 -26.69 -9.86
CA GLU A 158 -5.56 -27.25 -8.88
C GLU A 158 -6.39 -28.39 -9.49
N LYS A 159 -6.84 -28.27 -10.74
CA LYS A 159 -7.58 -29.33 -11.45
C LYS A 159 -6.76 -30.60 -11.66
N VAL A 160 -5.44 -30.48 -11.86
CA VAL A 160 -4.51 -31.61 -11.98
C VAL A 160 -4.24 -32.27 -10.60
N GLY A 161 -4.76 -31.68 -9.52
CA GLY A 161 -4.73 -32.26 -8.18
C GLY A 161 -3.49 -31.87 -7.37
N LEU A 162 -2.70 -30.90 -7.84
CA LEU A 162 -1.57 -30.38 -7.10
C LEU A 162 -2.04 -29.40 -6.00
N VAL A 163 -1.39 -29.47 -4.84
CA VAL A 163 -1.73 -28.60 -3.70
C VAL A 163 -1.09 -27.24 -3.89
N LYS A 164 -1.95 -26.22 -3.99
CA LYS A 164 -1.56 -24.81 -4.08
C LYS A 164 -1.55 -24.14 -2.71
N PHE A 165 -0.50 -23.37 -2.46
CA PHE A 165 -0.40 -22.40 -1.37
C PHE A 165 -0.18 -21.01 -1.95
N ASP A 166 -0.82 -19.99 -1.38
CA ASP A 166 -0.47 -18.61 -1.67
C ASP A 166 0.35 -18.04 -0.52
N PHE A 167 1.64 -17.79 -0.77
CA PHE A 167 2.54 -17.07 0.13
C PHE A 167 2.56 -15.61 -0.31
N LEU A 168 1.76 -14.76 0.33
CA LEU A 168 1.65 -13.36 -0.04
C LEU A 168 2.71 -12.53 0.69
N GLY A 169 3.31 -11.57 -0.01
CA GLY A 169 4.18 -10.57 0.61
C GLY A 169 3.36 -9.37 1.05
N LEU A 170 3.00 -9.29 2.33
CA LEU A 170 2.22 -8.18 2.87
C LEU A 170 3.16 -7.10 3.42
N ARG A 171 3.22 -5.96 2.72
CA ARG A 171 4.03 -4.80 3.12
C ARG A 171 3.76 -4.31 4.54
N THR A 172 2.50 -4.38 5.00
CA THR A 172 2.13 -3.99 6.36
C THR A 172 2.88 -4.81 7.42
N LEU A 173 3.11 -6.11 7.18
CA LEU A 173 3.90 -6.94 8.08
C LEU A 173 5.38 -6.54 8.08
N THR A 174 5.91 -6.07 6.95
CA THR A 174 7.24 -5.47 6.89
C THR A 174 7.33 -4.20 7.73
N ILE A 175 6.33 -3.31 7.63
CA ILE A 175 6.25 -2.09 8.45
C ILE A 175 6.24 -2.45 9.93
N ILE A 176 5.38 -3.40 10.35
CA ILE A 176 5.31 -3.87 11.73
C ILE A 176 6.66 -4.45 12.20
N ASP A 177 7.31 -5.31 11.41
CA ASP A 177 8.62 -5.89 11.74
C ASP A 177 9.68 -4.80 11.94
N TRP A 178 9.75 -3.81 11.04
CA TRP A 178 10.70 -2.70 11.16
C TRP A 178 10.40 -1.82 12.37
N THR A 179 9.13 -1.48 12.63
CA THR A 179 8.72 -0.70 13.80
C THR A 179 9.07 -1.42 15.09
N VAL A 180 8.71 -2.70 15.24
CA VAL A 180 8.97 -3.49 16.45
C VAL A 180 10.47 -3.62 16.70
N LYS A 181 11.28 -3.82 15.66
CA LYS A 181 12.75 -3.82 15.79
C LYS A 181 13.27 -2.50 16.31
N ALA A 182 12.85 -1.37 15.73
CA ALA A 182 13.27 -0.04 16.18
C ALA A 182 12.86 0.24 17.64
N ILE A 183 11.64 -0.16 18.02
CA ILE A 183 11.16 -0.05 19.41
C ILE A 183 12.03 -0.91 20.35
N ASN A 184 12.33 -2.15 19.97
CA ASN A 184 13.10 -3.07 20.82
C ASN A 184 14.56 -2.67 20.94
N GLU A 185 15.16 -2.07 19.92
CA GLU A 185 16.48 -1.43 20.01
C GLU A 185 16.49 -0.32 21.07
N ARG A 186 15.42 0.49 21.15
CA ARG A 186 15.27 1.53 22.17
C ARG A 186 15.05 0.92 23.56
N ARG A 187 14.10 -0.01 23.70
CA ARG A 187 13.76 -0.68 24.96
C ARG A 187 14.97 -1.40 25.57
N ALA A 188 15.82 -2.01 24.74
CA ALA A 188 17.06 -2.63 25.20
C ALA A 188 18.04 -1.63 25.84
N LYS A 189 18.08 -0.38 25.36
CA LYS A 189 18.91 0.69 25.95
C LYS A 189 18.35 1.26 27.25
N THR A 190 17.02 1.17 27.46
CA THR A 190 16.33 1.66 28.66
C THR A 190 16.08 0.57 29.70
N GLY A 191 16.35 -0.70 29.37
CA GLY A 191 16.11 -1.85 30.25
C GLY A 191 14.65 -2.30 30.30
N GLU A 192 13.82 -1.86 29.35
CA GLU A 192 12.43 -2.28 29.21
C GLU A 192 12.33 -3.66 28.54
N ALA A 193 11.27 -4.42 28.88
CA ALA A 193 11.00 -5.70 28.23
C ALA A 193 10.69 -5.51 26.74
N ALA A 194 11.16 -6.44 25.90
CA ALA A 194 10.90 -6.41 24.46
C ALA A 194 9.38 -6.41 24.17
N LEU A 195 8.96 -5.61 23.21
CA LEU A 195 7.61 -5.59 22.68
C LEU A 195 7.35 -6.86 21.86
N ASP A 196 6.32 -7.60 22.25
CA ASP A 196 5.72 -8.67 21.45
C ASP A 196 4.38 -8.19 20.89
N ILE A 197 4.32 -8.06 19.55
CA ILE A 197 3.14 -7.59 18.84
C ILE A 197 1.95 -8.56 18.91
N SER A 198 2.19 -9.83 19.22
CA SER A 198 1.15 -10.86 19.32
C SER A 198 0.37 -10.82 20.64
N GLN A 199 0.89 -10.11 21.65
CA GLN A 199 0.35 -10.08 23.01
C GLN A 199 -0.30 -8.72 23.37
N LEU A 200 -0.69 -7.92 22.36
CA LEU A 200 -1.31 -6.63 22.62
C LEU A 200 -2.73 -6.78 23.20
N PRO A 201 -3.12 -5.96 24.19
CA PRO A 201 -4.51 -5.86 24.62
C PRO A 201 -5.36 -5.28 23.48
N LEU A 202 -6.61 -5.74 23.34
CA LEU A 202 -7.53 -5.30 22.27
C LEU A 202 -8.54 -4.26 22.73
N ASP A 203 -8.45 -3.80 23.98
CA ASP A 203 -9.37 -2.88 24.66
C ASP A 203 -8.74 -1.50 24.98
N ASP A 204 -7.60 -1.19 24.36
CA ASP A 204 -6.91 0.09 24.58
C ASP A 204 -7.73 1.31 24.07
N GLU A 205 -8.23 2.11 25.01
CA GLU A 205 -9.05 3.30 24.73
C GLU A 205 -8.33 4.34 23.87
N ALA A 206 -7.01 4.49 24.01
CA ALA A 206 -6.24 5.48 23.27
C ALA A 206 -6.19 5.13 21.77
N VAL A 207 -6.13 3.83 21.45
CA VAL A 207 -6.19 3.33 20.07
C VAL A 207 -7.57 3.61 19.47
N TYR A 208 -8.64 3.34 20.20
CA TYR A 208 -10.00 3.66 19.73
C TYR A 208 -10.22 5.17 19.61
N ALA A 209 -9.60 6.00 20.45
CA ALA A 209 -9.64 7.45 20.30
C ALA A 209 -9.00 7.93 18.99
N LEU A 210 -7.95 7.26 18.50
CA LEU A 210 -7.36 7.51 17.18
C LEU A 210 -8.37 7.23 16.05
N PHE A 211 -9.07 6.08 16.11
CA PHE A 211 -10.13 5.75 15.14
C PHE A 211 -11.32 6.71 15.21
N LYS A 212 -11.81 7.05 16.41
CA LYS A 212 -12.92 8.02 16.62
C LYS A 212 -12.61 9.40 16.04
N ARG A 213 -11.34 9.83 16.10
CA ARG A 213 -10.86 11.09 15.47
C ARG A 213 -10.57 10.94 13.98
N ALA A 214 -10.66 9.73 13.43
CA ALA A 214 -10.31 9.36 12.06
C ALA A 214 -8.88 9.75 11.67
N GLN A 215 -7.94 9.67 12.62
CA GLN A 215 -6.51 9.89 12.39
C GLN A 215 -5.85 8.61 11.85
N THR A 216 -6.43 8.03 10.80
CA THR A 216 -6.09 6.68 10.31
C THR A 216 -5.24 6.68 9.04
N ILE A 217 -4.61 7.80 8.67
CA ILE A 217 -3.57 7.79 7.63
C ILE A 217 -2.46 6.81 8.04
N ALA A 218 -2.01 5.95 7.13
CA ALA A 218 -1.10 4.83 7.39
C ALA A 218 -1.60 3.71 8.32
N VAL A 219 -2.85 3.74 8.76
CA VAL A 219 -3.48 2.61 9.48
C VAL A 219 -4.09 1.67 8.46
N PHE A 220 -3.58 0.44 8.41
CA PHE A 220 -3.91 -0.54 7.37
C PHE A 220 -5.43 -0.69 7.17
N GLN A 221 -5.88 -0.71 5.91
CA GLN A 221 -7.29 -0.74 5.47
C GLN A 221 -8.16 0.46 5.82
N PHE A 222 -7.78 1.31 6.79
CA PHE A 222 -8.61 2.41 7.29
C PHE A 222 -8.20 3.81 6.77
N GLU A 223 -7.41 3.89 5.70
CA GLU A 223 -6.75 5.13 5.27
C GLU A 223 -7.60 6.04 4.37
N SER A 224 -8.59 5.49 3.65
CA SER A 224 -9.31 6.26 2.64
C SER A 224 -10.17 7.36 3.27
N ARG A 225 -10.33 8.50 2.57
CA ARG A 225 -11.13 9.64 3.08
C ARG A 225 -12.57 9.26 3.42
N GLY A 226 -13.20 8.41 2.62
CA GLY A 226 -14.58 8.01 2.90
C GLY A 226 -14.68 7.04 4.08
N MET A 227 -13.69 6.15 4.25
CA MET A 227 -13.57 5.31 5.45
C MET A 227 -13.34 6.16 6.71
N GLN A 228 -12.49 7.19 6.63
CA GLN A 228 -12.30 8.17 7.69
C GLN A 228 -13.58 8.92 8.05
N GLY A 229 -14.39 9.29 7.05
CA GLY A 229 -15.72 9.87 7.27
C GLY A 229 -16.61 8.94 8.09
N MET A 230 -16.73 7.68 7.65
CA MET A 230 -17.49 6.66 8.37
C MET A 230 -17.00 6.45 9.80
N LEU A 231 -15.68 6.44 10.06
CA LEU A 231 -15.15 6.26 11.41
C LEU A 231 -15.58 7.37 12.38
N LYS A 232 -15.72 8.62 11.90
CA LYS A 232 -16.23 9.74 12.71
C LYS A 232 -17.69 9.56 13.10
N ASP A 233 -18.47 8.95 12.22
CA ASP A 233 -19.89 8.65 12.46
C ASP A 233 -20.03 7.42 13.35
N ALA A 234 -19.37 6.31 13.02
CA ALA A 234 -19.47 5.05 13.75
C ALA A 234 -18.87 5.10 15.16
N LYS A 235 -17.79 5.90 15.35
CA LYS A 235 -17.05 6.03 16.61
C LYS A 235 -16.72 4.67 17.24
N PRO A 236 -15.93 3.81 16.57
CA PRO A 236 -15.63 2.46 17.07
C PRO A 236 -14.98 2.51 18.45
N ASP A 237 -15.39 1.59 19.34
CA ASP A 237 -14.94 1.52 20.73
C ASP A 237 -14.63 0.09 21.21
N ARG A 238 -14.73 -0.88 20.31
CA ARG A 238 -14.34 -2.28 20.53
C ARG A 238 -13.79 -2.90 19.25
N PHE A 239 -13.13 -4.05 19.39
CA PHE A 239 -12.46 -4.71 18.27
C PHE A 239 -13.45 -5.17 17.19
N GLU A 240 -14.62 -5.67 17.61
CA GLU A 240 -15.68 -6.15 16.71
C GLU A 240 -16.21 -5.06 15.78
N ASP A 241 -16.17 -3.78 16.20
CA ASP A 241 -16.55 -2.68 15.32
C ASP A 241 -15.56 -2.53 14.16
N LEU A 242 -14.26 -2.73 14.39
CA LEU A 242 -13.27 -2.66 13.31
C LEU A 242 -13.52 -3.77 12.29
N ILE A 243 -13.85 -4.98 12.75
CA ILE A 243 -14.21 -6.11 11.89
C ILE A 243 -15.45 -5.76 11.04
N ALA A 244 -16.51 -5.26 11.68
CA ALA A 244 -17.77 -4.96 11.01
C ALA A 244 -17.62 -3.81 10.01
N LEU A 245 -16.96 -2.72 10.40
CA LEU A 245 -16.73 -1.55 9.57
C LEU A 245 -15.84 -1.88 8.35
N GLY A 246 -14.81 -2.72 8.54
CA GLY A 246 -14.00 -3.22 7.44
C GLY A 246 -14.80 -4.08 6.44
N ALA A 247 -15.75 -4.87 6.93
CA ALA A 247 -16.62 -5.70 6.09
C ALA A 247 -17.74 -4.91 5.37
N LEU A 248 -18.27 -3.87 6.02
CA LEU A 248 -19.39 -3.06 5.53
C LEU A 248 -18.97 -1.99 4.50
N TYR A 249 -17.73 -1.49 4.57
CA TYR A 249 -17.25 -0.41 3.70
C TYR A 249 -16.89 -0.88 2.28
N ARG A 250 -17.89 -1.37 1.55
CA ARG A 250 -17.79 -1.80 0.15
C ARG A 250 -19.09 -1.53 -0.64
N PRO A 251 -19.02 -1.36 -1.97
CA PRO A 251 -20.21 -1.19 -2.81
C PRO A 251 -21.26 -2.28 -2.55
N GLY A 252 -22.50 -1.88 -2.24
CA GLY A 252 -23.58 -2.77 -1.79
C GLY A 252 -23.93 -2.56 -0.30
N PRO A 253 -23.20 -3.18 0.65
CA PRO A 253 -23.51 -3.08 2.08
C PRO A 253 -23.18 -1.71 2.71
N MET A 254 -22.55 -0.78 1.98
CA MET A 254 -22.35 0.59 2.50
C MET A 254 -23.66 1.27 2.92
N ASP A 255 -24.79 0.93 2.27
CA ASP A 255 -26.11 1.47 2.61
C ASP A 255 -26.60 1.06 4.01
N LEU A 256 -25.99 0.03 4.59
CA LEU A 256 -26.30 -0.47 5.94
C LEU A 256 -25.53 0.27 7.04
N ILE A 257 -24.44 0.95 6.70
CA ILE A 257 -23.59 1.66 7.65
C ILE A 257 -24.38 2.70 8.46
N PRO A 258 -25.27 3.53 7.87
CA PRO A 258 -26.05 4.49 8.65
C PRO A 258 -26.94 3.82 9.72
N SER A 259 -27.58 2.69 9.40
CA SER A 259 -28.38 1.93 10.37
C SER A 259 -27.49 1.29 11.44
N TYR A 260 -26.33 0.73 11.05
CA TYR A 260 -25.33 0.23 11.99
C TYR A 260 -24.94 1.30 13.03
N CYS A 261 -24.62 2.52 12.57
CA CYS A 261 -24.26 3.64 13.44
C CYS A 261 -25.43 4.06 14.36
N LYS A 262 -26.65 4.19 13.82
CA LYS A 262 -27.83 4.58 14.62
C LYS A 262 -28.15 3.56 15.70
N ARG A 263 -28.11 2.27 15.38
CA ARG A 263 -28.36 1.18 16.34
C ARG A 263 -27.27 1.13 17.40
N LYS A 264 -26.01 1.28 16.99
CA LYS A 264 -24.88 1.40 17.92
C LYS A 264 -25.08 2.55 18.92
N HIS A 265 -25.52 3.72 18.45
CA HIS A 265 -25.73 4.89 19.30
C HIS A 265 -27.08 4.89 20.04
N GLY A 266 -27.90 3.84 19.92
CA GLY A 266 -29.21 3.74 20.55
C GLY A 266 -30.26 4.68 19.97
N SER A 267 -30.01 5.27 18.80
CA SER A 267 -30.96 6.15 18.07
C SER A 267 -31.95 5.36 17.21
N GLU A 268 -31.71 4.07 17.01
CA GLU A 268 -32.59 3.12 16.31
C GLU A 268 -32.67 1.84 17.16
N ALA A 269 -33.87 1.24 17.26
CA ALA A 269 -34.06 0.00 18.01
C ALA A 269 -33.34 -1.17 17.32
N ILE A 270 -32.74 -2.06 18.11
CA ILE A 270 -32.14 -3.29 17.60
C ILE A 270 -33.24 -4.34 17.48
N GLU A 271 -33.51 -4.77 16.25
CA GLU A 271 -34.48 -5.82 15.95
C GLU A 271 -33.75 -7.12 15.59
N TYR A 272 -34.24 -8.22 16.16
CA TYR A 272 -33.77 -9.57 15.86
C TYR A 272 -34.91 -10.36 15.19
N PRO A 273 -34.65 -11.06 14.07
CA PRO A 273 -35.68 -11.89 13.43
C PRO A 273 -36.19 -13.04 14.31
N ASP A 274 -35.34 -13.52 15.21
CA ASP A 274 -35.67 -14.55 16.20
C ASP A 274 -34.84 -14.27 17.48
N GLN A 275 -35.42 -14.43 18.66
CA GLN A 275 -34.71 -14.14 19.91
C GLN A 275 -33.50 -15.06 20.12
N ARG A 276 -33.51 -16.29 19.59
CA ARG A 276 -32.40 -17.24 19.71
C ARG A 276 -31.16 -16.82 18.92
N VAL A 277 -31.30 -15.90 17.97
CA VAL A 277 -30.18 -15.44 17.14
C VAL A 277 -29.55 -14.15 17.66
N GLU A 278 -30.12 -13.57 18.72
CA GLU A 278 -29.54 -12.43 19.43
C GLU A 278 -28.05 -12.65 19.77
N PRO A 279 -27.61 -13.80 20.34
CA PRO A 279 -26.20 -14.02 20.66
C PRO A 279 -25.25 -13.91 19.46
N VAL A 280 -25.75 -14.19 18.25
CA VAL A 280 -25.00 -14.17 16.99
C VAL A 280 -24.98 -12.77 16.37
N LEU A 281 -26.11 -12.06 16.42
CA LEU A 281 -26.29 -10.76 15.77
C LEU A 281 -26.02 -9.56 16.70
N ARG A 282 -25.88 -9.77 18.00
CA ARG A 282 -25.62 -8.69 18.99
C ARG A 282 -24.34 -7.93 18.68
N GLU A 283 -23.30 -8.61 18.20
CA GLU A 283 -22.03 -7.97 17.83
C GLU A 283 -22.14 -6.99 16.66
N THR A 284 -23.15 -7.15 15.80
CA THR A 284 -23.43 -6.29 14.64
C THR A 284 -24.77 -5.56 14.75
N TYR A 285 -25.27 -5.40 15.98
CA TYR A 285 -26.50 -4.66 16.28
C TYR A 285 -27.72 -5.14 15.47
N GLY A 286 -27.90 -6.46 15.33
CA GLY A 286 -29.02 -7.06 14.60
C GLY A 286 -28.88 -7.06 13.08
N ILE A 287 -27.80 -6.48 12.52
CA ILE A 287 -27.55 -6.43 11.08
C ILE A 287 -26.70 -7.65 10.69
N MET A 288 -27.14 -8.43 9.70
CA MET A 288 -26.31 -9.52 9.15
C MET A 288 -25.20 -8.93 8.28
N VAL A 289 -23.96 -9.10 8.73
CA VAL A 289 -22.75 -8.63 8.04
C VAL A 289 -21.92 -9.82 7.55
N TYR A 290 -21.89 -10.90 8.33
CA TYR A 290 -20.99 -12.02 8.09
C TYR A 290 -21.65 -13.24 7.46
N GLN A 291 -20.89 -13.97 6.66
CA GLN A 291 -21.30 -15.27 6.12
C GLN A 291 -21.56 -16.28 7.23
N GLU A 292 -20.75 -16.25 8.27
CA GLU A 292 -20.84 -17.10 9.46
C GLU A 292 -22.12 -16.82 10.25
N GLN A 293 -22.62 -15.58 10.25
CA GLN A 293 -23.92 -15.25 10.86
C GLN A 293 -25.08 -15.88 10.08
N VAL A 294 -25.02 -15.88 8.75
CA VAL A 294 -26.01 -16.58 7.90
C VAL A 294 -25.98 -18.08 8.16
N MET A 295 -24.79 -18.67 8.31
CA MET A 295 -24.65 -20.09 8.62
C MET A 295 -25.22 -20.44 10.01
N GLN A 296 -24.94 -19.63 11.03
CA GLN A 296 -25.48 -19.82 12.37
C GLN A 296 -27.00 -19.59 12.42
N MET A 297 -27.54 -18.67 11.62
CA MET A 297 -28.99 -18.49 11.45
C MET A 297 -29.65 -19.76 10.89
N ALA A 298 -29.05 -20.33 9.84
CA ALA A 298 -29.52 -21.59 9.25
C ALA A 298 -29.49 -22.75 10.24
N GLN A 299 -28.47 -22.81 11.10
CA GLN A 299 -28.34 -23.82 12.13
C GLN A 299 -29.38 -23.65 13.25
N ILE A 300 -29.48 -22.44 13.82
CA ILE A 300 -30.31 -22.17 15.00
C ILE A 300 -31.80 -22.21 14.65
N VAL A 301 -32.19 -21.57 13.54
CA VAL A 301 -33.60 -21.47 13.13
C VAL A 301 -33.97 -22.65 12.23
N GLY A 302 -33.18 -22.90 11.18
CA GLY A 302 -33.49 -23.93 10.19
C GLY A 302 -33.01 -25.35 10.54
N GLY A 303 -32.37 -25.58 11.69
CA GLY A 303 -31.91 -26.91 12.11
C GLY A 303 -30.83 -27.54 11.22
N TYR A 304 -30.12 -26.75 10.43
CA TYR A 304 -29.05 -27.23 9.55
C TYR A 304 -27.83 -27.74 10.35
N SER A 305 -27.09 -28.70 9.79
CA SER A 305 -25.69 -28.92 10.21
C SER A 305 -24.81 -27.78 9.71
N LEU A 306 -23.66 -27.54 10.36
CA LEU A 306 -22.72 -26.49 9.92
C LEU A 306 -22.25 -26.68 8.46
N GLY A 307 -22.02 -27.93 8.04
CA GLY A 307 -21.69 -28.25 6.65
C GLY A 307 -22.85 -27.99 5.68
N GLY A 308 -24.08 -28.32 6.08
CA GLY A 308 -25.28 -28.00 5.29
C GLY A 308 -25.51 -26.49 5.17
N ALA A 309 -25.23 -25.74 6.24
CA ALA A 309 -25.32 -24.29 6.24
C ALA A 309 -24.29 -23.62 5.31
N ASP A 310 -23.08 -24.20 5.18
CA ASP A 310 -22.11 -23.73 4.17
C ASP A 310 -22.61 -23.98 2.74
N LEU A 311 -23.24 -25.13 2.48
CA LEU A 311 -23.85 -25.40 1.17
C LEU A 311 -24.95 -24.39 0.85
N LEU A 312 -25.80 -24.05 1.82
CA LEU A 312 -26.81 -22.99 1.69
C LEU A 312 -26.17 -21.65 1.34
N ARG A 313 -25.13 -21.23 2.07
CA ARG A 313 -24.38 -19.99 1.79
C ARG A 313 -23.85 -19.97 0.35
N ARG A 314 -23.27 -21.07 -0.13
CA ARG A 314 -22.77 -21.20 -1.51
C ARG A 314 -23.90 -21.10 -2.54
N ALA A 315 -25.05 -21.71 -2.26
CA ALA A 315 -26.22 -21.64 -3.13
C ALA A 315 -26.75 -20.20 -3.24
N MET A 316 -26.86 -19.48 -2.11
CA MET A 316 -27.26 -18.07 -2.07
C MET A 316 -26.30 -17.17 -2.86
N GLY A 317 -24.98 -17.40 -2.76
CA GLY A 317 -24.00 -16.65 -3.54
C GLY A 317 -24.11 -16.85 -5.05
N LYS A 318 -24.49 -18.06 -5.50
CA LYS A 318 -24.66 -18.40 -6.92
C LYS A 318 -26.02 -17.98 -7.50
N LYS A 319 -26.99 -17.60 -6.65
CA LYS A 319 -28.35 -17.16 -7.04
C LYS A 319 -29.07 -18.13 -8.00
N LYS A 320 -28.87 -19.45 -7.82
CA LYS A 320 -29.56 -20.47 -8.63
C LYS A 320 -30.99 -20.64 -8.12
N VAL A 321 -31.97 -20.24 -8.94
CA VAL A 321 -33.40 -20.21 -8.57
C VAL A 321 -33.89 -21.57 -8.06
N GLU A 322 -33.55 -22.66 -8.74
CA GLU A 322 -33.99 -24.01 -8.38
C GLU A 322 -33.41 -24.50 -7.04
N GLU A 323 -32.11 -24.26 -6.81
CA GLU A 323 -31.43 -24.61 -5.55
C GLU A 323 -31.97 -23.79 -4.37
N MET A 324 -32.29 -22.51 -4.60
CA MET A 324 -32.86 -21.64 -3.58
C MET A 324 -34.26 -22.10 -3.15
N ALA A 325 -35.11 -22.51 -4.10
CA ALA A 325 -36.42 -23.07 -3.79
C ALA A 325 -36.32 -24.35 -2.94
N ARG A 326 -35.39 -25.24 -3.27
CA ARG A 326 -35.12 -26.46 -2.49
C ARG A 326 -34.68 -26.12 -1.07
N HIS A 327 -33.72 -25.20 -0.93
CA HIS A 327 -33.21 -24.79 0.37
C HIS A 327 -34.24 -24.08 1.25
N ARG A 328 -35.15 -23.30 0.64
CA ARG A 328 -36.27 -22.67 1.34
C ARG A 328 -37.20 -23.71 1.96
N ALA A 329 -37.55 -24.76 1.22
CA ALA A 329 -38.38 -25.84 1.74
C ALA A 329 -37.72 -26.56 2.93
N ILE A 330 -36.43 -26.88 2.82
CA ILE A 330 -35.64 -27.48 3.92
C ILE A 330 -35.61 -26.57 5.15
N PHE A 331 -35.41 -25.26 4.93
CA PHE A 331 -35.39 -24.28 6.02
C PHE A 331 -36.74 -24.18 6.73
N ARG A 332 -37.87 -24.15 6.00
CA ARG A 332 -39.22 -24.16 6.59
C ARG A 332 -39.46 -25.40 7.44
N GLU A 333 -39.09 -26.58 6.94
CA GLU A 333 -39.27 -27.83 7.69
C GLU A 333 -38.47 -27.83 9.00
N GLY A 334 -37.23 -27.38 8.95
CA GLY A 334 -36.38 -27.25 10.14
C GLY A 334 -36.88 -26.18 11.12
N ALA A 335 -37.32 -25.03 10.60
CA ALA A 335 -37.89 -23.94 11.38
C ALA A 335 -39.18 -24.37 12.11
N ALA A 336 -40.04 -25.15 11.46
CA ALA A 336 -41.24 -25.72 12.07
C ALA A 336 -40.91 -26.66 13.25
N LYS A 337 -39.88 -27.51 13.11
CA LYS A 337 -39.38 -28.37 14.21
C LYS A 337 -38.85 -27.55 15.39
N ASN A 338 -38.40 -26.32 15.12
CA ASN A 338 -37.89 -25.37 16.09
C ASN A 338 -38.94 -24.36 16.57
N GLY A 339 -40.23 -24.59 16.29
CA GLY A 339 -41.34 -23.77 16.81
C GLY A 339 -41.52 -22.41 16.13
N VAL A 340 -40.97 -22.21 14.93
CA VAL A 340 -41.15 -20.99 14.13
C VAL A 340 -42.27 -21.20 13.12
N ASP A 341 -43.20 -20.25 13.04
CA ASP A 341 -44.28 -20.32 12.06
C ASP A 341 -43.75 -20.14 10.62
N GLU A 342 -44.50 -20.66 9.64
CA GLU A 342 -44.08 -20.68 8.25
C GLU A 342 -43.84 -19.27 7.68
N ARG A 343 -44.65 -18.27 8.07
CA ARG A 343 -44.52 -16.89 7.56
C ARG A 343 -43.27 -16.24 8.11
N MET A 344 -42.98 -16.43 9.39
CA MET A 344 -41.75 -15.95 10.01
C MET A 344 -40.52 -16.65 9.42
N ALA A 345 -40.59 -17.96 9.18
CA ALA A 345 -39.51 -18.71 8.54
C ALA A 345 -39.20 -18.19 7.13
N ASP A 346 -40.23 -17.84 6.35
CA ASP A 346 -40.05 -17.21 5.04
C ASP A 346 -39.43 -15.81 5.14
N ALA A 347 -39.92 -14.97 6.05
CA ALA A 347 -39.38 -13.63 6.23
C ALA A 347 -37.91 -13.67 6.65
N VAL A 348 -37.54 -14.60 7.54
CA VAL A 348 -36.16 -14.86 7.94
C VAL A 348 -35.32 -15.31 6.75
N PHE A 349 -35.83 -16.23 5.92
CA PHE A 349 -35.11 -16.73 4.76
C PHE A 349 -34.92 -15.63 3.70
N ASP A 350 -35.93 -14.81 3.43
CA ASP A 350 -35.85 -13.64 2.53
C ASP A 350 -34.76 -12.67 3.00
N THR A 351 -34.71 -12.44 4.32
CA THR A 351 -33.71 -11.61 4.96
C THR A 351 -32.31 -12.22 4.74
N MET A 352 -32.13 -13.52 5.00
CA MET A 352 -30.87 -14.22 4.76
C MET A 352 -30.43 -14.15 3.29
N GLU A 353 -31.35 -14.36 2.34
CA GLU A 353 -31.08 -14.30 0.90
C GLU A 353 -30.62 -12.89 0.48
N LYS A 354 -31.30 -11.85 0.96
CA LYS A 354 -30.92 -10.45 0.70
C LYS A 354 -29.51 -10.14 1.21
N PHE A 355 -29.16 -10.60 2.41
CA PHE A 355 -27.85 -10.33 3.01
C PHE A 355 -26.74 -11.25 2.51
N ALA A 356 -27.03 -12.49 2.11
CA ALA A 356 -26.03 -13.43 1.64
C ALA A 356 -25.29 -12.94 0.38
N GLY A 357 -25.96 -12.15 -0.47
CA GLY A 357 -25.32 -11.46 -1.59
C GLY A 357 -24.23 -10.46 -1.17
N TYR A 358 -24.29 -9.97 0.06
CA TYR A 358 -23.36 -9.01 0.66
C TYR A 358 -22.75 -9.49 1.98
N GLY A 359 -22.78 -10.80 2.25
CA GLY A 359 -22.13 -11.38 3.42
C GLY A 359 -20.61 -11.37 3.24
N PHE A 360 -19.88 -10.97 4.28
CA PHE A 360 -18.41 -10.99 4.28
C PHE A 360 -17.88 -12.16 5.11
N ASN A 361 -16.71 -12.70 4.76
CA ASN A 361 -16.11 -13.77 5.54
C ASN A 361 -15.50 -13.17 6.83
N LYS A 362 -16.05 -13.53 8.00
CA LYS A 362 -15.63 -12.98 9.29
C LYS A 362 -14.20 -13.38 9.63
N SER A 363 -13.79 -14.62 9.35
CA SER A 363 -12.41 -15.06 9.68
C SER A 363 -11.35 -14.21 8.97
N HIS A 364 -11.56 -13.87 7.70
CA HIS A 364 -10.69 -12.99 6.93
C HIS A 364 -10.74 -11.54 7.46
N ALA A 365 -11.95 -11.00 7.70
CA ALA A 365 -12.12 -9.65 8.25
C ALA A 365 -11.44 -9.50 9.62
N ALA A 366 -11.60 -10.49 10.50
CA ALA A 366 -11.04 -10.47 11.85
C ALA A 366 -9.51 -10.50 11.83
N ALA A 367 -8.92 -11.37 10.99
CA ALA A 367 -7.46 -11.46 10.86
C ALA A 367 -6.86 -10.16 10.34
N TYR A 368 -7.48 -9.52 9.35
CA TYR A 368 -6.99 -8.24 8.80
C TYR A 368 -7.27 -7.06 9.74
N ALA A 369 -8.40 -7.06 10.46
CA ALA A 369 -8.70 -6.08 11.49
C ALA A 369 -7.68 -6.13 12.64
N LEU A 370 -7.13 -7.30 12.97
CA LEU A 370 -6.03 -7.41 13.95
C LEU A 370 -4.78 -6.67 13.47
N VAL A 371 -4.40 -6.82 12.20
CA VAL A 371 -3.28 -6.08 11.61
C VAL A 371 -3.57 -4.58 11.61
N SER A 372 -4.79 -4.15 11.28
CA SER A 372 -5.22 -2.75 11.40
C SER A 372 -5.08 -2.24 12.83
N TYR A 373 -5.54 -2.99 13.82
CA TYR A 373 -5.42 -2.64 15.24
C TYR A 373 -3.97 -2.53 15.68
N GLN A 374 -3.11 -3.50 15.30
CA GLN A 374 -1.68 -3.46 15.59
C GLN A 374 -1.01 -2.21 15.00
N THR A 375 -1.32 -1.84 13.75
CA THR A 375 -0.78 -0.60 13.15
C THR A 375 -1.27 0.65 13.87
N ALA A 376 -2.55 0.69 14.28
CA ALA A 376 -3.09 1.81 15.04
C ALA A 376 -2.47 1.90 16.45
N TRP A 377 -2.23 0.77 17.11
CA TRP A 377 -1.57 0.68 18.41
C TRP A 377 -0.13 1.20 18.35
N LEU A 378 0.65 0.73 17.36
CA LEU A 378 2.00 1.23 17.11
C LEU A 378 2.01 2.74 16.81
N LYS A 379 1.07 3.20 15.98
CA LYS A 379 0.91 4.64 15.69
C LYS A 379 0.57 5.46 16.94
N THR A 380 -0.19 4.89 17.87
CA THR A 380 -0.66 5.58 19.09
C THR A 380 0.45 5.71 20.12
N HIS A 381 1.19 4.62 20.36
CA HIS A 381 2.16 4.54 21.47
C HIS A 381 3.61 4.76 21.04
N TYR A 382 3.94 4.51 19.77
CA TYR A 382 5.29 4.60 19.20
C TYR A 382 5.25 5.32 17.84
N SER A 383 4.64 6.51 17.83
CA SER A 383 4.33 7.26 16.62
C SER A 383 5.57 7.57 15.76
N ALA A 384 6.71 7.92 16.37
CA ALA A 384 7.93 8.21 15.63
C ALA A 384 8.52 6.98 14.94
N GLU A 385 8.67 5.85 15.65
CA GLU A 385 9.16 4.60 15.08
C GLU A 385 8.22 4.04 14.02
N PHE A 386 6.90 4.12 14.27
CA PHE A 386 5.88 3.69 13.31
C PHE A 386 5.93 4.55 12.04
N MET A 387 5.88 5.87 12.17
CA MET A 387 5.90 6.76 11.01
C MET A 387 7.22 6.68 10.24
N ALA A 388 8.36 6.49 10.91
CA ALA A 388 9.64 6.25 10.23
C ALA A 388 9.63 4.95 9.41
N ALA A 389 9.04 3.87 9.93
CA ALA A 389 8.89 2.62 9.19
C ALA A 389 7.93 2.75 7.99
N VAL A 390 6.80 3.43 8.16
CA VAL A 390 5.84 3.70 7.08
C VAL A 390 6.48 4.56 5.98
N LEU A 391 7.15 5.65 6.35
CA LEU A 391 7.87 6.51 5.40
C LEU A 391 8.93 5.72 4.63
N SER A 392 9.62 4.80 5.31
CA SER A 392 10.62 3.94 4.67
C SER A 392 10.00 2.92 3.72
N ALA A 393 8.81 2.38 4.03
CA ALA A 393 8.16 1.38 3.20
C ALA A 393 7.52 1.94 1.92
N ASP A 394 7.24 3.26 1.89
CA ASP A 394 6.72 3.96 0.72
C ASP A 394 7.75 4.96 0.13
N MET A 395 9.04 4.83 0.46
CA MET A 395 10.09 5.81 0.08
C MET A 395 10.25 5.99 -1.44
N ASP A 396 9.96 4.95 -2.22
CA ASP A 396 10.01 4.99 -3.68
C ASP A 396 8.89 5.84 -4.30
N ASN A 397 7.81 6.10 -3.55
CA ASN A 397 6.67 6.88 -4.01
C ASN A 397 6.66 8.25 -3.34
N THR A 398 7.22 9.24 -4.03
CA THR A 398 7.38 10.58 -3.50
C THR A 398 6.05 11.24 -3.09
N ASP A 399 4.98 11.08 -3.88
CA ASP A 399 3.69 11.69 -3.55
C ASP A 399 3.10 11.12 -2.25
N LYS A 400 3.28 9.82 -2.00
CA LYS A 400 2.91 9.20 -0.72
C LYS A 400 3.79 9.71 0.42
N VAL A 401 5.11 9.78 0.23
CA VAL A 401 6.04 10.32 1.24
C VAL A 401 5.62 11.72 1.66
N VAL A 402 5.28 12.61 0.73
CA VAL A 402 4.85 13.98 1.05
C VAL A 402 3.59 14.00 1.90
N ASN A 403 2.59 13.17 1.57
CA ASN A 403 1.38 13.04 2.39
C ASN A 403 1.68 12.50 3.80
N LEU A 404 2.55 11.51 3.90
CA LEU A 404 2.95 10.90 5.18
C LEU A 404 3.80 11.84 6.04
N LEU A 405 4.63 12.69 5.44
CA LEU A 405 5.35 13.76 6.13
C LEU A 405 4.38 14.82 6.70
N GLY A 406 3.33 15.14 5.95
CA GLY A 406 2.22 15.97 6.44
C GLY A 406 1.55 15.37 7.68
N GLU A 407 1.28 14.06 7.64
CA GLU A 407 0.71 13.33 8.79
C GLU A 407 1.67 13.30 9.99
N ALA A 408 2.95 13.05 9.78
CA ALA A 408 3.94 13.07 10.86
C ALA A 408 3.95 14.43 11.60
N ARG A 409 3.91 15.54 10.84
CA ARG A 409 3.80 16.89 11.41
C ARG A 409 2.47 17.11 12.14
N ALA A 410 1.36 16.59 11.59
CA ALA A 410 0.04 16.69 12.25
C ALA A 410 -0.04 15.90 13.57
N LEU A 411 0.75 14.83 13.71
CA LEU A 411 0.94 14.09 14.96
C LEU A 411 1.90 14.78 15.94
N GLY A 412 2.47 15.93 15.57
CA GLY A 412 3.43 16.67 16.39
C GLY A 412 4.85 16.10 16.36
N LEU A 413 5.20 15.32 15.34
CA LEU A 413 6.56 14.81 15.13
C LEU A 413 7.41 15.84 14.39
N GLU A 414 8.64 16.02 14.86
CA GLU A 414 9.66 16.81 14.19
C GLU A 414 10.35 15.93 13.13
N VAL A 415 10.38 16.39 11.88
CA VAL A 415 11.13 15.71 10.81
C VAL A 415 12.35 16.53 10.46
N LEU A 416 13.52 16.03 10.85
CA LEU A 416 14.81 16.64 10.52
C LEU A 416 15.16 16.40 9.05
N PRO A 417 15.83 17.36 8.40
CA PRO A 417 16.26 17.23 7.01
C PRO A 417 17.25 16.06 6.83
N PRO A 418 17.39 15.56 5.59
CA PRO A 418 18.43 14.58 5.29
C PRO A 418 19.81 15.18 5.57
N ASP A 419 20.72 14.35 6.06
CA ASP A 419 22.10 14.75 6.35
C ASP A 419 23.04 13.56 6.12
N ILE A 420 24.10 13.76 5.34
CA ILE A 420 25.04 12.70 4.97
C ILE A 420 25.77 12.11 6.20
N ASN A 421 25.95 12.92 7.24
CA ASN A 421 26.63 12.54 8.46
C ASN A 421 25.74 11.79 9.46
N SER A 422 24.41 11.95 9.38
CA SER A 422 23.48 11.40 10.38
C SER A 422 22.42 10.46 9.80
N SER A 423 22.03 10.64 8.54
CA SER A 423 20.98 9.85 7.88
C SER A 423 21.49 8.49 7.39
N GLY A 424 20.62 7.49 7.40
CA GLY A 424 20.83 6.21 6.71
C GLY A 424 20.00 6.15 5.42
N TYR A 425 19.91 4.96 4.83
CA TYR A 425 19.03 4.71 3.68
C TYR A 425 17.56 4.91 4.04
N LYS A 426 17.11 4.23 5.11
CA LYS A 426 15.74 4.32 5.65
C LYS A 426 15.56 5.54 6.56
N PHE A 427 14.31 6.00 6.71
CA PHE A 427 13.96 6.96 7.76
C PHE A 427 14.16 6.31 9.13
N ARG A 428 14.56 7.11 10.12
CA ARG A 428 14.86 6.61 11.46
C ARG A 428 14.28 7.52 12.53
N ALA A 429 13.62 6.95 13.53
CA ALA A 429 13.29 7.66 14.75
C ALA A 429 14.55 7.86 15.60
N LEU A 430 14.80 9.08 16.07
CA LEU A 430 15.93 9.40 16.93
C LEU A 430 15.55 9.19 18.39
N ASP A 431 16.48 8.66 19.17
CA ASP A 431 16.29 8.53 20.61
C ASP A 431 16.07 9.93 21.22
N PRO A 432 15.07 10.11 22.10
CA PRO A 432 14.86 11.38 22.76
C PRO A 432 16.03 11.73 23.68
N ALA A 433 16.24 13.03 23.89
CA ALA A 433 17.27 13.53 24.80
C ALA A 433 17.09 13.00 26.24
N ASP A 434 15.83 12.83 26.66
CA ASP A 434 15.46 12.12 27.87
C ASP A 434 14.98 10.70 27.52
N ARG A 435 15.75 9.69 27.95
CA ARG A 435 15.49 8.26 27.68
C ARG A 435 14.18 7.76 28.28
N ALA A 436 13.54 8.51 29.19
CA ALA A 436 12.24 8.16 29.75
C ALA A 436 11.04 8.61 28.88
N THR A 437 11.27 9.35 27.79
CA THR A 437 10.21 9.90 26.94
C THR A 437 10.06 9.13 25.62
N ALA A 438 8.92 9.28 24.94
CA ALA A 438 8.74 8.73 23.60
C ALA A 438 9.53 9.57 22.59
N SER A 439 10.12 8.91 21.58
CA SER A 439 10.73 9.61 20.45
C SER A 439 9.71 10.52 19.77
N LYS A 440 10.12 11.75 19.47
CA LYS A 440 9.31 12.75 18.73
C LYS A 440 9.98 13.23 17.45
N THR A 441 11.16 12.68 17.13
CA THR A 441 12.00 13.22 16.07
C THR A 441 12.35 12.11 15.08
N ILE A 442 12.08 12.36 13.80
CA ILE A 442 12.41 11.48 12.69
C ILE A 442 13.51 12.13 11.87
N ARG A 443 14.57 11.39 11.58
CA ARG A 443 15.59 11.76 10.61
C ARG A 443 15.20 11.25 9.22
N TYR A 444 15.28 12.15 8.23
CA TYR A 444 15.01 11.81 6.83
C TYR A 444 15.94 10.71 6.31
N GLY A 445 15.38 9.73 5.58
CA GLY A 445 16.16 8.68 4.92
C GLY A 445 16.69 9.14 3.56
N LEU A 446 17.97 8.90 3.28
CA LEU A 446 18.59 9.29 2.01
C LEU A 446 18.02 8.51 0.81
N GLY A 447 17.41 7.34 1.05
CA GLY A 447 16.75 6.53 0.02
C GLY A 447 15.49 7.16 -0.58
N ALA A 448 14.88 8.13 0.10
CA ALA A 448 13.70 8.84 -0.41
C ALA A 448 14.04 9.98 -1.41
N ILE A 449 15.33 10.23 -1.65
CA ILE A 449 15.79 11.27 -2.58
C ILE A 449 15.74 10.72 -4.01
N LYS A 450 15.04 11.41 -4.91
CA LYS A 450 14.92 10.99 -6.31
C LYS A 450 16.30 10.94 -6.98
N GLY A 451 16.59 9.80 -7.62
CA GLY A 451 17.85 9.58 -8.34
C GLY A 451 18.99 9.07 -7.47
N VAL A 452 18.72 8.71 -6.23
CA VAL A 452 19.68 8.11 -5.29
C VAL A 452 19.33 6.64 -5.09
N GLY A 453 20.25 5.73 -5.42
CA GLY A 453 20.06 4.29 -5.28
C GLY A 453 20.53 3.75 -3.93
N GLU A 454 19.96 2.61 -3.50
CA GLU A 454 20.32 1.94 -2.23
C GLU A 454 21.81 1.65 -2.12
N GLY A 455 22.41 1.03 -3.16
CA GLY A 455 23.84 0.70 -3.16
C GLY A 455 24.77 1.92 -3.06
N ALA A 456 24.34 3.09 -3.53
CA ALA A 456 25.10 4.33 -3.37
C ALA A 456 25.09 4.81 -1.90
N ILE A 457 23.93 4.76 -1.25
CA ILE A 457 23.81 5.15 0.16
C ILE A 457 24.48 4.16 1.09
N ASP A 458 24.37 2.86 0.83
CA ASP A 458 25.09 1.85 1.60
C ASP A 458 26.60 2.08 1.56
N ASN A 459 27.14 2.50 0.40
CA ASN A 459 28.55 2.87 0.31
C ASN A 459 28.90 4.08 1.17
N VAL A 460 28.07 5.13 1.16
CA VAL A 460 28.23 6.32 2.01
C VAL A 460 28.21 5.94 3.50
N VAL A 461 27.23 5.14 3.92
CA VAL A 461 27.08 4.71 5.32
C VAL A 461 28.29 3.87 5.75
N GLN A 462 28.74 2.93 4.92
CA GLN A 462 29.94 2.13 5.21
C GLN A 462 31.21 3.00 5.28
N ALA A 463 31.37 3.97 4.37
CA ALA A 463 32.52 4.88 4.40
C ALA A 463 32.51 5.77 5.65
N ARG A 464 31.33 6.17 6.13
CA ARG A 464 31.14 6.90 7.38
C ARG A 464 31.45 6.03 8.61
N GLU A 465 30.98 4.79 8.64
CA GLU A 465 31.23 3.86 9.75
C GLU A 465 32.72 3.50 9.90
N ARG A 466 33.47 3.45 8.78
CA ARG A 466 34.91 3.16 8.78
C ARG A 466 35.78 4.34 9.23
N SER A 467 35.46 5.55 8.78
CA SER A 467 36.37 6.70 8.93
C SER A 467 35.74 7.93 9.61
N GLY A 468 34.56 7.80 10.21
CA GLY A 468 33.88 8.88 10.95
C GLY A 468 33.06 9.83 10.08
N ALA A 469 32.67 10.98 10.61
CA ALA A 469 31.90 11.99 9.85
C ALA A 469 32.72 12.57 8.68
N PHE A 470 32.03 12.98 7.61
CA PHE A 470 32.61 13.72 6.49
C PHE A 470 32.81 15.18 6.87
N ARG A 471 33.99 15.71 6.54
CA ARG A 471 34.38 17.10 6.89
C ARG A 471 33.94 18.10 5.82
N ASP A 472 34.19 17.77 4.56
CA ASP A 472 33.90 18.62 3.40
C ASP A 472 33.60 17.74 2.17
N LEU A 473 33.31 18.37 1.04
CA LEU A 473 32.99 17.67 -0.21
C LEU A 473 34.18 16.87 -0.77
N GLY A 474 35.41 17.33 -0.57
CA GLY A 474 36.62 16.62 -1.01
C GLY A 474 36.82 15.34 -0.21
N ASP A 475 36.73 15.41 1.12
CA ASP A 475 36.77 14.26 2.04
C ASP A 475 35.70 13.23 1.67
N PHE A 476 34.49 13.70 1.35
CA PHE A 476 33.41 12.84 0.88
C PHE A 476 33.77 12.13 -0.44
N CYS A 477 34.19 12.87 -1.47
CA CYS A 477 34.51 12.30 -2.78
C CYS A 477 35.69 11.32 -2.74
N VAL A 478 36.68 11.53 -1.89
CA VAL A 478 37.85 10.63 -1.75
C VAL A 478 37.48 9.33 -1.04
N ARG A 479 36.60 9.40 -0.04
CA ARG A 479 36.24 8.24 0.80
C ARG A 479 35.17 7.35 0.21
N VAL A 480 34.34 7.92 -0.66
CA VAL A 480 33.21 7.23 -1.30
C VAL A 480 33.64 6.74 -2.68
N ASP A 481 33.26 5.52 -3.02
CA ASP A 481 33.68 4.89 -4.27
C ASP A 481 33.08 5.62 -5.48
N ALA A 482 33.94 6.28 -6.27
CA ALA A 482 33.56 7.03 -7.46
C ALA A 482 32.87 6.17 -8.54
N GLN A 483 33.07 4.85 -8.54
CA GLN A 483 32.36 3.95 -9.45
C GLN A 483 30.90 3.72 -9.04
N LYS A 484 30.57 3.92 -7.76
CA LYS A 484 29.23 3.66 -7.21
C LYS A 484 28.35 4.90 -7.13
N ILE A 485 28.94 6.09 -7.17
CA ILE A 485 28.19 7.35 -7.14
C ILE A 485 28.51 8.18 -8.37
N ASN A 486 27.50 8.37 -9.22
CA ASN A 486 27.61 9.23 -10.39
C ASN A 486 27.35 10.71 -10.04
N LYS A 487 27.75 11.61 -10.95
CA LYS A 487 27.55 13.06 -10.80
C LYS A 487 26.10 13.45 -10.53
N ARG A 488 25.13 12.79 -11.18
CA ARG A 488 23.70 13.08 -11.03
C ARG A 488 23.20 12.76 -9.61
N THR A 489 23.69 11.68 -9.00
CA THR A 489 23.39 11.33 -7.61
C THR A 489 23.97 12.37 -6.64
N LEU A 490 25.19 12.86 -6.86
CA LEU A 490 25.79 13.93 -6.05
C LEU A 490 25.02 15.24 -6.18
N GLU A 491 24.63 15.63 -7.39
CA GLU A 491 23.78 16.80 -7.62
C GLU A 491 22.45 16.67 -6.86
N ALA A 492 21.82 15.49 -6.87
CA ALA A 492 20.59 15.24 -6.12
C ALA A 492 20.81 15.34 -4.59
N LEU A 493 21.91 14.81 -4.06
CA LEU A 493 22.28 14.91 -2.64
C LEU A 493 22.54 16.36 -2.21
N ILE A 494 23.16 17.17 -3.06
CA ILE A 494 23.38 18.60 -2.80
C ILE A 494 22.05 19.36 -2.83
N LEU A 495 21.26 19.20 -3.89
CA LEU A 495 19.99 19.92 -4.08
C LEU A 495 18.95 19.58 -3.00
N SER A 496 18.95 18.35 -2.49
CA SER A 496 18.09 17.90 -1.39
C SER A 496 18.47 18.46 -0.01
N GLY A 497 19.64 19.09 0.11
CA GLY A 497 20.16 19.58 1.40
C GLY A 497 20.90 18.55 2.24
N SER A 498 21.08 17.33 1.72
CA SER A 498 21.77 16.25 2.43
C SER A 498 23.23 16.57 2.74
N MET A 499 23.84 17.46 1.97
CA MET A 499 25.25 17.85 2.07
C MET A 499 25.44 19.25 2.64
N ASP A 500 24.39 19.89 3.19
CA ASP A 500 24.44 21.27 3.69
C ASP A 500 25.48 21.48 4.81
N ALA A 501 25.87 20.41 5.52
CA ALA A 501 26.91 20.46 6.55
C ALA A 501 28.36 20.52 5.98
N LEU A 502 28.57 20.25 4.70
CA LEU A 502 29.91 20.10 4.09
C LEU A 502 30.47 21.39 3.49
N ALA A 503 29.64 22.43 3.32
CA ALA A 503 30.09 23.74 2.86
C ALA A 503 29.14 24.83 3.34
N LYS A 504 29.52 26.09 3.10
CA LYS A 504 28.73 27.28 3.48
C LYS A 504 27.34 27.34 2.85
N ASN A 505 27.20 26.93 1.59
CA ASN A 505 25.92 26.91 0.86
C ASN A 505 25.92 25.88 -0.28
N ARG A 506 24.72 25.53 -0.77
CA ARG A 506 24.54 24.56 -1.87
C ARG A 506 25.13 25.01 -3.20
N ALA A 507 25.19 26.33 -3.41
CA ALA A 507 25.80 26.92 -4.60
C ALA A 507 27.30 26.60 -4.69
N SER A 508 28.00 26.71 -3.57
CA SER A 508 29.42 26.38 -3.44
C SER A 508 29.65 24.88 -3.62
N LEU A 509 28.80 24.03 -3.05
CA LEU A 509 28.89 22.57 -3.26
C LEU A 509 28.78 22.19 -4.75
N LEU A 510 27.82 22.75 -5.50
CA LEU A 510 27.71 22.48 -6.93
C LEU A 510 28.88 23.03 -7.73
N ALA A 511 29.45 24.18 -7.34
CA ALA A 511 30.62 24.74 -7.99
C ALA A 511 31.89 23.89 -7.75
N GLN A 512 32.03 23.34 -6.54
CA GLN A 512 33.15 22.50 -6.13
C GLN A 512 33.10 21.08 -6.73
N LEU A 513 31.90 20.58 -7.05
CA LEU A 513 31.67 19.19 -7.46
C LEU A 513 32.57 18.69 -8.61
N PRO A 514 32.76 19.40 -9.74
CA PRO A 514 33.58 18.90 -10.83
C PRO A 514 35.06 18.70 -10.47
N GLU A 515 35.63 19.61 -9.68
CA GLU A 515 37.02 19.55 -9.25
C GLU A 515 37.21 18.49 -8.14
N ALA A 516 36.28 18.40 -7.19
CA ALA A 516 36.30 17.39 -6.13
C ALA A 516 36.23 15.96 -6.69
N MET A 517 35.38 15.72 -7.69
CA MET A 517 35.31 14.43 -8.37
C MET A 517 36.60 14.10 -9.13
N ARG A 518 37.17 15.07 -9.86
CA ARG A 518 38.42 14.86 -10.63
C ARG A 518 39.59 14.50 -9.72
N ALA A 519 39.73 15.19 -8.59
CA ALA A 519 40.79 14.92 -7.63
C ALA A 519 40.62 13.55 -6.97
N ALA A 520 39.40 13.15 -6.62
CA ALA A 520 39.13 11.82 -6.07
C ALA A 520 39.45 10.70 -7.08
N GLU A 521 39.07 10.88 -8.35
CA GLU A 521 39.41 9.93 -9.43
C GLU A 521 40.91 9.83 -9.69
N GLN A 522 41.64 10.94 -9.54
CA GLN A 522 43.10 10.94 -9.67
C GLN A 522 43.75 10.17 -8.51
N LEU A 523 43.36 10.47 -7.27
CA LEU A 523 43.85 9.76 -6.08
C LEU A 523 43.56 8.25 -6.13
N ALA A 524 42.37 7.86 -6.59
CA ALA A 524 42.00 6.46 -6.75
C ALA A 524 42.87 5.76 -7.82
N ARG A 525 43.19 6.45 -8.93
CA ARG A 525 44.08 5.94 -9.97
C ARG A 525 45.52 5.79 -9.48
N ASP A 526 46.04 6.78 -8.77
CA ASP A 526 47.41 6.76 -8.24
C ASP A 526 47.59 5.62 -7.22
N ALA A 527 46.58 5.39 -6.36
CA ALA A 527 46.54 4.27 -5.42
C ALA A 527 46.51 2.91 -6.14
N LEU A 528 45.70 2.75 -7.20
CA LEU A 528 45.63 1.53 -8.01
C LEU A 528 46.93 1.28 -8.80
N ALA A 529 47.60 2.34 -9.24
CA ALA A 529 48.88 2.27 -9.94
C ALA A 529 50.07 1.91 -9.02
N GLY A 530 49.84 1.77 -7.70
CA GLY A 530 50.88 1.48 -6.73
C GLY A 530 51.89 2.61 -6.57
N GLN A 531 51.55 3.83 -7.01
CA GLN A 531 52.34 5.03 -6.74
C GLN A 531 52.10 5.45 -5.29
N ASN A 532 52.83 4.82 -4.37
CA ASN A 532 53.12 5.47 -3.10
C ASN A 532 54.04 6.65 -3.40
N ASP A 533 53.64 7.83 -2.90
CA ASP A 533 54.43 9.05 -2.98
C ASP A 533 55.91 8.77 -2.68
N MET A 534 56.79 9.06 -3.64
CA MET A 534 58.21 8.65 -3.67
C MET A 534 59.03 9.29 -2.53
N PHE A 535 58.40 10.15 -1.71
CA PHE A 535 58.99 10.90 -0.59
C PHE A 535 58.49 10.48 0.80
N GLY A 536 57.77 9.36 0.93
CA GLY A 536 57.60 8.71 2.24
C GLY A 536 56.80 9.50 3.28
N SER A 537 55.79 10.25 2.86
CA SER A 537 54.82 10.79 3.83
C SER A 537 53.88 9.67 4.29
N SER A 538 53.87 9.38 5.60
CA SER A 538 53.11 8.29 6.21
C SER A 538 51.61 8.59 6.38
N SER A 539 51.05 9.44 5.53
CA SER A 539 49.62 9.66 5.32
C SER A 539 49.48 10.44 4.02
N PRO A 540 48.74 9.96 3.00
CA PRO A 540 48.44 10.77 1.83
C PRO A 540 47.49 11.90 2.27
N ALA A 541 48.05 12.99 2.77
CA ALA A 541 47.33 14.24 2.86
C ALA A 541 47.19 14.73 1.43
N ALA A 542 46.06 14.42 0.81
CA ALA A 542 45.66 15.02 -0.45
C ALA A 542 45.97 16.52 -0.41
N ALA A 543 46.62 17.04 -1.45
CA ALA A 543 46.83 18.48 -1.57
C ALA A 543 45.49 19.19 -1.27
N PRO A 544 45.47 20.22 -0.40
CA PRO A 544 44.22 20.84 0.00
C PRO A 544 43.49 21.33 -1.25
N LEU A 545 42.34 20.72 -1.53
CA LEU A 545 41.52 21.11 -2.65
C LEU A 545 41.11 22.57 -2.43
N GLU A 546 41.43 23.48 -3.34
CA GLU A 546 40.89 24.84 -3.27
C GLU A 546 39.40 24.79 -3.56
N LEU A 547 38.60 24.74 -2.49
CA LEU A 547 37.14 24.71 -2.56
C LEU A 547 36.62 26.13 -2.81
N VAL A 548 36.20 26.40 -4.05
CA VAL A 548 35.62 27.69 -4.44
C VAL A 548 34.35 27.97 -3.65
N GLU A 549 34.24 29.17 -3.07
CA GLU A 549 33.01 29.68 -2.47
C GLU A 549 32.31 30.67 -3.41
N VAL A 550 30.99 30.57 -3.50
CA VAL A 550 30.14 31.47 -4.29
C VAL A 550 28.96 31.98 -3.46
N ASP A 551 28.32 33.05 -3.91
CA ASP A 551 27.11 33.57 -3.30
C ASP A 551 25.96 32.54 -3.33
N ASP A 552 25.09 32.59 -2.32
CA ASP A 552 23.97 31.65 -2.22
C ASP A 552 22.94 31.89 -3.33
N TRP A 553 22.17 30.85 -3.65
CA TRP A 553 21.13 30.95 -4.67
C TRP A 553 19.94 31.79 -4.20
N PRO A 554 19.20 32.39 -5.14
CA PRO A 554 17.85 32.86 -4.86
C PRO A 554 16.99 31.73 -4.28
N ALA A 555 16.11 32.06 -3.33
CA ALA A 555 15.24 31.10 -2.66
C ALA A 555 14.43 30.24 -3.65
N GLU A 556 13.96 30.84 -4.74
CA GLU A 556 13.22 30.16 -5.81
C GLU A 556 14.00 28.98 -6.42
N ARG A 557 15.29 29.19 -6.71
CA ARG A 557 16.15 28.15 -7.27
C ARG A 557 16.42 27.04 -6.24
N ARG A 558 16.66 27.41 -4.98
CA ARG A 558 16.87 26.44 -3.89
C ARG A 558 15.62 25.57 -3.68
N LEU A 559 14.45 26.20 -3.60
CA LEU A 559 13.17 25.53 -3.42
C LEU A 559 12.80 24.65 -4.63
N ALA A 560 13.11 25.09 -5.86
CA ALA A 560 12.93 24.27 -7.05
C ALA A 560 13.78 22.99 -6.97
N GLY A 561 15.06 23.09 -6.59
CA GLY A 561 15.95 21.95 -6.40
C GLY A 561 15.44 20.96 -5.33
N GLU A 562 14.90 21.47 -4.22
CA GLU A 562 14.28 20.63 -3.19
C GLU A 562 13.04 19.90 -3.72
N ARG A 563 12.15 20.58 -4.44
CA ARG A 563 10.96 19.95 -5.02
C ARG A 563 11.34 18.90 -6.07
N ASP A 564 12.36 19.14 -6.88
CA ASP A 564 12.76 18.20 -7.93
C ASP A 564 13.39 16.93 -7.34
N THR A 565 14.09 17.04 -6.20
CA THR A 565 14.79 15.92 -5.55
C THR A 565 13.96 15.22 -4.45
N LEU A 566 13.28 15.97 -3.59
CA LEU A 566 12.49 15.48 -2.46
C LEU A 566 10.98 15.40 -2.76
N GLY A 567 10.52 16.00 -3.87
CA GLY A 567 9.09 16.13 -4.21
C GLY A 567 8.32 17.16 -3.42
N HIS A 568 8.94 17.81 -2.43
CA HIS A 568 8.34 18.87 -1.63
C HIS A 568 9.37 19.93 -1.27
N TYR A 569 8.88 21.08 -0.84
CA TYR A 569 9.71 22.15 -0.33
C TYR A 569 10.07 21.90 1.13
N LEU A 570 11.35 21.98 1.46
CA LEU A 570 11.92 21.66 2.76
C LEU A 570 12.30 22.92 3.55
N SER A 571 13.01 23.86 2.91
CA SER A 571 13.53 25.07 3.56
C SER A 571 12.55 26.25 3.59
N GLY A 572 11.36 26.09 3.03
CA GLY A 572 10.31 27.12 3.00
C GLY A 572 9.20 26.78 2.01
N HIS A 573 8.41 27.78 1.62
CA HIS A 573 7.38 27.68 0.59
C HIS A 573 7.58 28.76 -0.48
N PRO A 574 7.31 28.51 -1.78
CA PRO A 574 7.47 29.51 -2.84
C PRO A 574 6.67 30.80 -2.62
N THR A 575 5.60 30.72 -1.83
CA THR A 575 4.76 31.89 -1.51
C THR A 575 5.26 32.69 -0.31
N ASP A 576 6.31 32.25 0.39
CA ASP A 576 6.79 32.92 1.61
C ASP A 576 7.28 34.34 1.30
N ALA A 577 7.94 34.54 0.16
CA ALA A 577 8.34 35.87 -0.31
C ALA A 577 7.14 36.83 -0.51
N TRP A 578 5.95 36.27 -0.74
CA TRP A 578 4.72 37.00 -1.05
C TRP A 578 3.71 36.97 0.09
N ARG A 579 4.07 36.45 1.27
CA ARG A 579 3.15 36.17 2.38
C ARG A 579 2.36 37.39 2.82
N GLU A 580 3.00 38.55 2.95
CA GLU A 580 2.33 39.80 3.34
C GLU A 580 1.35 40.30 2.28
N LEU A 581 1.70 40.19 1.00
CA LEU A 581 0.82 40.56 -0.11
C LEU A 581 -0.40 39.63 -0.16
N LEU A 582 -0.15 38.32 -0.08
CA LEU A 582 -1.19 37.29 -0.06
C LEU A 582 -2.14 37.45 1.12
N ALA A 583 -1.64 37.81 2.30
CA ALA A 583 -2.49 38.08 3.47
C ALA A 583 -3.45 39.26 3.28
N ARG A 584 -3.16 40.18 2.35
CA ARG A 584 -4.04 41.33 2.03
C ARG A 584 -5.09 41.01 0.97
N VAL A 585 -4.83 40.06 0.08
CA VAL A 585 -5.70 39.73 -1.07
C VAL A 585 -6.47 38.41 -0.90
N THR A 586 -6.02 37.54 0.01
CA THR A 586 -6.67 36.27 0.29
C THR A 586 -7.46 36.35 1.60
N THR A 587 -8.58 35.65 1.66
CA THR A 587 -9.45 35.62 2.84
C THR A 587 -8.94 34.68 3.93
N CYS A 588 -8.31 33.56 3.53
CA CYS A 588 -7.71 32.61 4.45
C CYS A 588 -6.71 31.67 3.75
N PRO A 589 -5.79 31.05 4.50
CA PRO A 589 -4.98 29.94 4.01
C PRO A 589 -5.84 28.73 3.64
N VAL A 590 -5.41 27.95 2.63
CA VAL A 590 -6.12 26.74 2.19
C VAL A 590 -6.35 25.73 3.33
N GLY A 591 -5.40 25.62 4.27
CA GLY A 591 -5.53 24.74 5.44
C GLY A 591 -6.63 25.15 6.43
N GLU A 592 -7.08 26.40 6.40
CA GLU A 592 -8.12 26.93 7.29
C GLU A 592 -9.51 26.94 6.64
N LEU A 593 -9.58 26.61 5.35
CA LEU A 593 -10.80 26.67 4.57
C LEU A 593 -11.89 25.75 5.15
N GLY A 594 -11.52 24.58 5.67
CA GLY A 594 -12.47 23.67 6.34
C GLY A 594 -13.03 24.17 7.67
N ARG A 595 -12.38 25.16 8.32
CA ARG A 595 -12.90 25.83 9.53
C ARG A 595 -13.81 26.99 9.20
N LEU A 596 -13.44 27.77 8.17
CA LEU A 596 -14.11 29.02 7.81
C LEU A 596 -15.27 28.82 6.84
N TYR A 597 -15.21 27.77 6.03
CA TYR A 597 -16.25 27.40 5.08
C TYR A 597 -17.07 26.22 5.61
N LYS A 598 -18.27 26.52 6.13
CA LYS A 598 -19.32 25.52 6.27
C LYS A 598 -20.12 25.51 4.98
N PRO A 599 -20.15 24.40 4.21
CA PRO A 599 -21.09 24.27 3.11
C PRO A 599 -22.50 24.53 3.66
N GLN A 600 -23.30 25.35 2.99
CA GLN A 600 -24.73 25.39 3.29
C GLN A 600 -25.26 23.97 3.11
N GLU A 601 -25.84 23.38 4.16
CA GLU A 601 -26.57 22.12 4.05
C GLU A 601 -27.58 22.27 2.92
N GLY A 602 -27.37 21.50 1.85
CA GLY A 602 -28.19 21.56 0.67
C GLY A 602 -29.63 21.25 1.03
N ARG A 603 -30.51 22.22 0.78
CA ARG A 603 -31.90 21.97 0.40
C ARG A 603 -31.94 20.74 -0.50
N GLY A 604 -32.79 19.78 -0.12
CA GLY A 604 -32.98 18.52 -0.83
C GLY A 604 -33.02 18.74 -2.35
N ARG A 605 -32.14 18.03 -3.05
CA ARG A 605 -32.27 17.85 -4.49
C ARG A 605 -33.47 16.93 -4.70
N TYR A 606 -34.54 17.52 -5.21
CA TYR A 606 -35.66 16.84 -5.85
C TYR A 606 -35.21 16.11 -7.11
#